data_AF-A0A9X1SZ38-F1
#
_entry.id   AF-A0A9X1SZ38-F1
#
_cell.length_a   1.000
_cell.length_b   1.000
_cell.length_c   1.000
_cell.angle_alpha   90.00
_cell.angle_beta   90.00
_cell.angle_gamma   90.00
#
_symmetry.space_group_name_H-M   'P 1'
#
loop_
_entity.id
_entity.type
_entity.pdbx_description
1 polymer ?
#
loop_
_entity_poly.entity_id
_entity_poly.type
_entity_poly.pdbx_seq_one_letter_code
_entity_poly.pdbx_strand_id
1 'polypeptide(L)'
;MTKPIDERLNKVLVMGSRIEGDARRKQEEVDLIKSRKAERKQWVETHWVQTFRPKIESAIEALNQKLQMADMPKMRLTEPSAGTSSKVEMELTSAVSGRSIRSAVSLTDDHIQFQHYSRSSAQSVAVGHSIIALNDFTAEAVQAVLIDVLEAFTADLPR
;
A
#
# COMPACT_ATOMS: atom_id res chain seq x y z
N MET A 1 27.48 54.60 34.67
CA MET A 1 26.71 54.61 33.40
C MET A 1 26.74 53.19 32.82
N THR A 2 25.68 52.39 32.96
CA THR A 2 25.59 50.98 32.51
C THR A 2 24.46 50.71 31.50
N LYS A 3 23.63 51.73 31.23
CA LYS A 3 22.42 51.66 30.39
C LYS A 3 22.56 50.99 29.01
N PRO A 4 23.64 51.19 28.22
CA PRO A 4 23.71 50.59 26.89
C PRO A 4 24.03 49.09 26.88
N ILE A 5 24.62 48.56 27.96
CA ILE A 5 24.90 47.13 28.11
C ILE A 5 23.62 46.39 28.45
N ASP A 6 22.82 46.92 29.38
CA ASP A 6 21.54 46.34 29.77
C ASP A 6 20.55 46.28 28.61
N GLU A 7 20.50 47.31 27.75
CA GLU A 7 19.61 47.33 26.59
C GLU A 7 20.01 46.30 25.51
N ARG A 8 21.31 46.10 25.29
CA ARG A 8 21.82 45.05 24.38
C ARG A 8 21.55 43.66 24.94
N LEU A 9 21.74 43.45 26.25
CA LEU A 9 21.43 42.19 26.92
C LEU A 9 19.94 41.84 26.79
N ASN A 10 19.06 42.83 27.00
CA ASN A 10 17.62 42.63 26.92
C ASN A 10 17.17 42.29 25.50
N LYS A 11 17.75 42.91 24.46
CA LYS A 11 17.49 42.56 23.06
C LYS A 11 17.91 41.13 22.72
N VAL A 12 19.07 40.68 23.22
CA VAL A 12 19.54 39.30 23.00
C VAL A 12 18.63 38.29 23.71
N LEU A 13 18.21 38.56 24.94
CA LEU A 13 17.28 37.70 25.68
C LEU A 13 15.92 37.59 24.96
N VAL A 14 15.36 38.71 24.49
CA VAL A 14 14.10 38.71 23.74
C VAL A 14 14.23 37.95 22.42
N MET A 15 15.36 38.07 21.71
CA MET A 15 15.60 37.28 20.49
C MET A 15 15.75 35.79 20.81
N GLY A 16 16.46 35.42 21.88
CA GLY A 16 16.60 34.04 22.34
C GLY A 16 15.25 33.40 22.67
N SER A 17 14.40 34.10 23.42
CA SER A 17 13.05 33.61 23.76
C SER A 17 12.14 33.46 22.52
N ARG A 18 12.28 34.34 21.52
CA ARG A 18 11.55 34.20 20.24
C ARG A 18 12.01 32.97 19.46
N ILE A 19 13.32 32.74 19.38
CA ILE A 19 13.90 31.59 18.68
C ILE A 19 13.49 30.27 19.37
N GLU A 20 13.54 30.22 20.70
CA GLU A 20 13.09 29.05 21.47
C GLU A 20 11.57 28.81 21.32
N GLY A 21 10.77 29.88 21.30
CA GLY A 21 9.33 29.80 21.05
C GLY A 21 8.99 29.25 19.67
N ASP A 22 9.68 29.71 18.62
CA ASP A 22 9.50 29.23 17.26
C ASP A 22 10.00 27.79 17.08
N ALA A 23 11.10 27.42 17.75
CA ALA A 23 11.58 26.04 17.77
C ALA A 23 10.59 25.08 18.45
N ARG A 24 9.99 25.49 19.58
CA ARG A 24 8.94 24.70 20.26
C ARG A 24 7.69 24.54 19.40
N ARG A 25 7.21 25.61 18.77
CA ARG A 25 6.05 25.54 17.85
C ARG A 25 6.31 24.60 16.68
N LYS A 26 7.48 24.69 16.04
CA LYS A 26 7.87 23.78 14.96
C LYS A 26 7.95 22.33 15.42
N GLN A 27 8.45 22.09 16.64
CA GLN A 27 8.51 20.75 17.22
C GLN A 27 7.10 20.20 17.50
N GLU A 28 6.21 21.01 18.08
CA GLU A 28 4.80 20.66 18.32
C GLU A 28 4.07 20.36 17.01
N GLU A 29 4.27 21.15 15.95
CA GLU A 29 3.72 20.88 14.62
C GLU A 29 4.22 19.54 14.04
N VAL A 30 5.53 19.27 14.17
CA VAL A 30 6.12 17.99 13.71
C VAL A 30 5.54 16.81 14.48
N ASP A 31 5.36 16.94 15.79
CA ASP A 31 4.84 15.85 16.62
C ASP A 31 3.34 15.62 16.39
N LEU A 32 2.57 16.68 16.12
CA LEU A 32 1.18 16.57 15.65
C LEU A 32 1.07 15.86 14.31
N ILE A 33 1.95 16.17 13.35
CA ILE A 33 1.98 15.50 12.04
C ILE A 33 2.33 14.01 12.22
N LYS A 34 3.32 13.69 13.05
CA LYS A 34 3.69 12.29 13.35
C LYS A 34 2.54 11.54 14.01
N SER A 35 1.85 12.15 14.97
CA SER A 35 0.70 11.56 15.65
C SER A 35 -0.45 11.27 14.69
N ARG A 36 -0.83 12.24 13.85
CA ARG A 36 -1.86 12.02 12.81
C ARG A 36 -1.47 10.91 11.83
N LYS A 37 -0.20 10.83 11.44
CA LYS A 37 0.30 9.77 10.57
C LYS A 37 0.21 8.39 11.24
N ALA A 38 0.55 8.30 12.52
CA ALA A 38 0.44 7.07 13.29
C ALA A 38 -1.02 6.61 13.42
N GLU A 39 -1.94 7.53 13.73
CA GLU A 39 -3.38 7.24 13.77
C GLU A 39 -3.90 6.76 12.42
N ARG A 40 -3.51 7.43 11.33
CA ARG A 40 -3.90 7.02 9.97
C ARG A 40 -3.39 5.63 9.66
N LYS A 41 -2.12 5.33 9.95
CA LYS A 41 -1.54 4.00 9.74
C LYS A 41 -2.30 2.93 10.53
N GLN A 42 -2.62 3.18 11.80
CA GLN A 42 -3.38 2.25 12.63
C GLN A 42 -4.81 2.04 12.11
N TRP A 43 -5.46 3.11 11.65
CA TRP A 43 -6.77 3.04 11.00
C TRP A 43 -6.71 2.14 9.77
N VAL A 44 -5.71 2.35 8.90
CA VAL A 44 -5.51 1.57 7.68
C VAL A 44 -5.27 0.09 7.99
N GLU A 45 -4.43 -0.23 8.97
CA GLU A 45 -4.16 -1.61 9.39
C GLU A 45 -5.41 -2.31 9.94
N THR A 46 -6.23 -1.57 10.70
CA THR A 46 -7.50 -2.07 11.22
C THR A 46 -8.49 -2.35 10.09
N HIS A 47 -8.66 -1.40 9.16
CA HIS A 47 -9.58 -1.52 8.02
C HIS A 47 -9.10 -2.56 7.00
N TRP A 48 -7.80 -2.81 6.91
CA TRP A 48 -7.26 -3.89 6.10
C TRP A 48 -7.83 -5.24 6.54
N VAL A 49 -7.75 -5.54 7.84
CA VAL A 49 -8.25 -6.80 8.40
C VAL A 49 -9.77 -6.87 8.37
N GLN A 50 -10.45 -5.78 8.69
CA GLN A 50 -11.91 -5.78 8.86
C GLN A 50 -12.70 -5.58 7.57
N THR A 51 -12.11 -4.95 6.54
CA THR A 51 -12.87 -4.51 5.36
C THR A 51 -12.17 -4.81 4.04
N PHE A 52 -10.93 -4.37 3.85
CA PHE A 52 -10.29 -4.45 2.53
C PHE A 52 -9.95 -5.89 2.14
N ARG A 53 -9.26 -6.63 3.01
CA ARG A 53 -8.91 -8.04 2.75
C ARG A 53 -10.15 -8.92 2.55
N PRO A 54 -11.18 -8.90 3.43
CA PRO A 54 -12.39 -9.71 3.21
C PRO A 54 -13.11 -9.39 1.90
N LYS A 55 -13.14 -8.12 1.47
CA LYS A 55 -13.72 -7.73 0.18
C LYS A 55 -12.93 -8.27 -1.00
N ILE A 56 -11.59 -8.25 -0.93
CA ILE A 56 -10.72 -8.84 -1.96
C ILE A 56 -10.92 -10.35 -2.01
N GLU A 57 -10.93 -11.02 -0.86
CA GLU A 57 -11.15 -12.47 -0.76
C GLU A 57 -12.52 -12.88 -1.34
N SER A 58 -13.58 -12.13 -1.01
CA SER A 58 -14.92 -12.36 -1.57
C SER A 58 -14.96 -12.16 -3.09
N ALA A 59 -14.30 -11.14 -3.61
CA ALA A 59 -14.20 -10.91 -5.05
C ALA A 59 -13.41 -12.02 -5.76
N ILE A 60 -12.32 -12.51 -5.14
CA ILE A 60 -11.55 -13.65 -5.62
C ILE A 60 -12.40 -14.92 -5.61
N GLU A 61 -13.22 -15.15 -4.59
CA GLU A 61 -14.11 -16.31 -4.52
C GLU A 61 -15.16 -16.29 -5.65
N ALA A 62 -15.82 -15.14 -5.85
CA ALA A 62 -16.75 -14.95 -6.95
C ALA A 62 -16.08 -15.13 -8.33
N LEU A 63 -14.83 -14.65 -8.48
CA LEU A 63 -14.06 -14.86 -9.69
C LEU A 63 -13.70 -16.32 -9.90
N ASN A 64 -13.27 -17.03 -8.84
CA ASN A 64 -12.89 -18.43 -8.90
C ASN A 64 -14.05 -19.35 -9.33
N GLN A 65 -15.29 -19.00 -8.98
CA GLN A 65 -16.47 -19.70 -9.50
C GLN A 65 -16.55 -19.60 -11.03
N LYS A 66 -16.27 -18.42 -11.60
CA LYS A 66 -16.23 -18.22 -13.06
C LYS A 66 -15.02 -18.92 -13.70
N LEU A 67 -13.84 -18.82 -13.09
CA LEU A 67 -12.62 -19.48 -13.58
C LEU A 67 -12.77 -21.00 -13.62
N GLN A 68 -13.47 -21.58 -12.63
CA GLN A 68 -13.77 -23.01 -12.62
C GLN A 68 -14.65 -23.45 -13.79
N MET A 69 -15.59 -22.61 -14.25
CA MET A 69 -16.40 -22.91 -15.44
C MET A 69 -15.60 -22.83 -16.75
N ALA A 70 -14.46 -22.13 -16.73
CA ALA A 70 -13.58 -21.92 -17.88
C ALA A 70 -12.31 -22.81 -17.83
N ASP A 71 -12.26 -23.81 -16.94
CA ASP A 71 -11.08 -24.66 -16.69
C ASP A 71 -9.77 -23.88 -16.45
N MET A 72 -9.90 -22.67 -15.88
CA MET A 72 -8.77 -21.80 -15.55
C MET A 72 -8.24 -22.06 -14.14
N PRO A 73 -6.95 -21.77 -13.89
CA PRO A 73 -6.38 -21.89 -12.55
C PRO A 73 -7.11 -21.00 -11.54
N LYS A 74 -7.12 -21.40 -10.26
CA LYS A 74 -7.74 -20.62 -9.18
C LYS A 74 -6.79 -19.53 -8.69
N MET A 75 -7.32 -18.33 -8.51
CA MET A 75 -6.63 -17.22 -7.86
C MET A 75 -6.73 -17.35 -6.35
N ARG A 76 -5.65 -17.06 -5.63
CA ARG A 76 -5.61 -17.14 -4.16
C ARG A 76 -4.88 -15.96 -3.57
N LEU A 77 -5.32 -15.57 -2.37
CA LEU A 77 -4.66 -14.58 -1.54
C LEU A 77 -3.88 -15.31 -0.45
N THR A 78 -2.57 -15.08 -0.35
CA THR A 78 -1.66 -15.79 0.55
C THR A 78 -0.76 -14.82 1.31
N GLU A 79 -0.28 -15.23 2.48
CA GLU A 79 0.75 -14.47 3.17
C GLU A 79 2.06 -14.47 2.36
N PRO A 80 2.83 -13.38 2.39
CA PRO A 80 4.07 -13.23 1.64
C PRO A 80 5.12 -14.25 2.09
N SER A 81 5.94 -14.72 1.14
CA SER A 81 7.14 -15.50 1.47
C SER A 81 8.14 -14.69 2.29
N ALA A 82 8.88 -15.35 3.19
CA ALA A 82 9.94 -14.72 3.98
C ALA A 82 10.96 -14.02 3.06
N GLY A 83 11.17 -12.71 3.27
CA GLY A 83 12.04 -11.87 2.44
C GLY A 83 11.32 -11.01 1.39
N THR A 84 9.99 -11.09 1.28
CA THR A 84 9.18 -10.24 0.38
C THR A 84 8.54 -9.09 1.17
N SER A 85 8.48 -7.88 0.59
CA SER A 85 8.08 -6.65 1.30
C SER A 85 6.56 -6.39 1.33
N SER A 86 5.74 -7.24 0.74
CA SER A 86 4.27 -7.11 0.76
C SER A 86 3.68 -7.67 2.05
N LYS A 87 2.48 -7.22 2.43
CA LYS A 87 1.73 -7.82 3.55
C LYS A 87 1.00 -9.09 3.12
N VAL A 88 0.67 -9.21 1.84
CA VAL A 88 -0.10 -10.29 1.24
C VAL A 88 0.32 -10.42 -0.23
N GLU A 89 0.23 -11.62 -0.79
CA GLU A 89 0.43 -11.92 -2.21
C GLU A 89 -0.85 -12.50 -2.80
N MET A 90 -1.13 -12.17 -4.06
CA MET A 90 -2.18 -12.81 -4.83
C MET A 90 -1.55 -13.66 -5.92
N GLU A 91 -1.82 -14.96 -5.91
CA GLU A 91 -1.19 -15.91 -6.82
C GLU A 91 -2.23 -16.60 -7.71
N LEU A 92 -1.88 -16.73 -9.00
CA LEU A 92 -2.60 -17.53 -9.97
C LEU A 92 -1.59 -18.41 -10.70
N THR A 93 -1.69 -19.73 -10.50
CA THR A 93 -0.71 -20.71 -10.98
C THR A 93 -1.39 -21.84 -11.73
N SER A 94 -0.93 -22.10 -12.95
CA SER A 94 -1.39 -23.20 -13.79
C SER A 94 -0.36 -24.32 -13.82
N ALA A 95 -0.73 -25.49 -13.29
CA ALA A 95 0.12 -26.68 -13.36
C ALA A 95 0.29 -27.19 -14.80
N VAL A 96 -0.69 -26.95 -15.68
CA VAL A 96 -0.69 -27.42 -17.07
C VAL A 96 0.30 -26.63 -17.93
N SER A 97 0.31 -25.30 -17.78
CA SER A 97 1.20 -24.43 -18.56
C SER A 97 2.52 -24.12 -17.86
N GLY A 98 2.65 -24.46 -16.57
CA GLY A 98 3.78 -24.05 -15.73
C GLY A 98 3.87 -22.54 -15.47
N ARG A 99 2.86 -21.77 -15.91
CA ARG A 99 2.79 -20.31 -15.75
C ARG A 99 2.28 -19.94 -14.37
N SER A 100 2.85 -18.90 -13.80
CA SER A 100 2.38 -18.28 -12.56
C SER A 100 2.46 -16.77 -12.68
N ILE A 101 1.40 -16.09 -12.26
CA ILE A 101 1.45 -14.65 -11.98
C ILE A 101 1.23 -14.45 -10.48
N ARG A 102 2.03 -13.55 -9.91
CA ARG A 102 1.98 -13.17 -8.51
C ARG A 102 1.83 -11.67 -8.40
N SER A 103 0.90 -11.21 -7.58
CA SER A 103 0.71 -9.80 -7.31
C SER A 103 1.05 -9.49 -5.87
N ALA A 104 2.09 -8.70 -5.65
CA ALA A 104 2.42 -8.20 -4.33
C ALA A 104 1.40 -7.13 -3.92
N VAL A 105 0.71 -7.33 -2.80
CA VAL A 105 -0.27 -6.38 -2.26
C VAL A 105 0.39 -5.58 -1.14
N SER A 106 0.48 -4.28 -1.36
CA SER A 106 1.11 -3.32 -0.46
C SER A 106 0.10 -2.27 -0.03
N LEU A 107 0.18 -1.90 1.24
CA LEU A 107 -0.77 -1.03 1.90
C LEU A 107 -0.05 0.25 2.31
N THR A 108 -0.51 1.39 1.82
CA THR A 108 0.00 2.72 2.19
C THR A 108 -1.04 3.47 3.03
N ASP A 109 -0.71 4.68 3.48
CA ASP A 109 -1.60 5.50 4.31
C ASP A 109 -2.84 6.01 3.54
N ASP A 110 -2.81 5.91 2.20
CA ASP A 110 -3.75 6.55 1.27
C ASP A 110 -4.30 5.61 0.18
N HIS A 111 -3.61 4.53 -0.16
CA HIS A 111 -4.04 3.59 -1.20
C HIS A 111 -3.60 2.13 -0.94
N ILE A 112 -4.14 1.21 -1.72
CA ILE A 112 -3.70 -0.18 -1.82
C ILE A 112 -3.09 -0.34 -3.21
N GLN A 113 -1.82 -0.78 -3.24
CA GLN A 113 -1.09 -1.00 -4.48
C GLN A 113 -0.90 -2.50 -4.71
N PHE A 114 -1.22 -2.93 -5.93
CA PHE A 114 -1.01 -4.27 -6.45
C PHE A 114 0.09 -4.18 -7.49
N GLN A 115 1.20 -4.90 -7.29
CA GLN A 115 2.28 -4.98 -8.26
C GLN A 115 2.33 -6.39 -8.83
N HIS A 116 2.10 -6.52 -10.14
CA HIS A 116 1.95 -7.80 -10.82
C HIS A 116 3.28 -8.25 -11.40
N TYR A 117 3.66 -9.49 -11.08
CA TYR A 117 4.89 -10.13 -11.50
C TYR A 117 4.56 -11.43 -12.20
N SER A 118 4.96 -11.55 -13.47
CA SER A 118 4.96 -12.84 -14.16
C SER A 118 6.19 -13.61 -13.71
N ARG A 119 5.99 -14.86 -13.30
CA ARG A 119 7.08 -15.76 -12.91
C ARG A 119 7.22 -16.83 -13.98
N SER A 120 8.31 -16.73 -14.75
CA SER A 120 8.84 -17.88 -15.48
C SER A 120 9.86 -18.59 -14.58
N SER A 121 10.18 -19.85 -14.86
CA SER A 121 11.01 -20.73 -14.02
C SER A 121 12.38 -20.18 -13.59
N ALA A 122 12.85 -19.07 -14.16
CA ALA A 122 14.15 -18.45 -13.85
C ALA A 122 14.09 -16.97 -13.39
N GLN A 123 13.01 -16.22 -13.68
CA GLN A 123 12.95 -14.77 -13.41
C GLN A 123 11.52 -14.28 -13.11
N SER A 124 11.43 -13.32 -12.20
CA SER A 124 10.21 -12.53 -11.96
C SER A 124 10.30 -11.23 -12.75
N VAL A 125 9.34 -10.96 -13.63
CA VAL A 125 9.26 -9.73 -14.44
C VAL A 125 8.04 -8.95 -14.03
N ALA A 126 8.20 -7.65 -13.73
CA ALA A 126 7.07 -6.77 -13.48
C ALA A 126 6.26 -6.61 -14.78
N VAL A 127 5.00 -6.99 -14.75
CA VAL A 127 4.10 -6.97 -15.93
C VAL A 127 2.97 -5.97 -15.81
N GLY A 128 2.74 -5.43 -14.61
CA GLY A 128 1.74 -4.41 -14.40
C GLY A 128 1.69 -3.90 -12.97
N HIS A 129 0.91 -2.86 -12.75
CA HIS A 129 0.57 -2.39 -11.43
C HIS A 129 -0.83 -1.79 -11.43
N SER A 130 -1.53 -1.95 -10.31
CA SER A 130 -2.85 -1.36 -10.07
C SER A 130 -2.87 -0.64 -8.73
N ILE A 131 -3.60 0.45 -8.65
CA ILE A 131 -3.71 1.26 -7.42
C ILE A 131 -5.18 1.55 -7.17
N ILE A 132 -5.63 1.28 -5.94
CA ILE A 132 -6.96 1.64 -5.46
C ILE A 132 -6.78 2.63 -4.30
N ALA A 133 -7.22 3.88 -4.47
CA ALA A 133 -7.27 4.83 -3.37
C ALA A 133 -8.22 4.33 -2.29
N LEU A 134 -7.86 4.51 -1.01
CA LEU A 134 -8.67 3.98 0.11
C LEU A 134 -10.08 4.58 0.15
N ASN A 135 -10.24 5.81 -0.32
CA ASN A 135 -11.53 6.49 -0.39
C ASN A 135 -12.41 5.95 -1.53
N ASP A 136 -11.81 5.38 -2.57
CA ASP A 136 -12.48 4.85 -3.77
C ASP A 136 -12.58 3.32 -3.74
N PHE A 137 -12.30 2.72 -2.58
CA PHE A 137 -12.27 1.27 -2.43
C PHE A 137 -13.68 0.66 -2.53
N THR A 138 -13.99 0.16 -3.72
CA THR A 138 -15.29 -0.42 -4.10
C THR A 138 -15.11 -1.83 -4.67
N ALA A 139 -16.22 -2.57 -4.79
CA ALA A 139 -16.17 -3.92 -5.35
C ALA A 139 -15.78 -3.89 -6.83
N GLU A 140 -16.22 -2.87 -7.56
CA GLU A 140 -15.90 -2.61 -8.96
C GLU A 140 -14.41 -2.33 -9.14
N ALA A 141 -13.82 -1.50 -8.28
CA ALA A 141 -12.38 -1.23 -8.31
C ALA A 141 -11.55 -2.51 -8.07
N VAL A 142 -11.96 -3.35 -7.10
CA VAL A 142 -11.31 -4.64 -6.87
C VAL A 142 -11.46 -5.56 -8.09
N GLN A 143 -12.65 -5.62 -8.69
CA GLN A 143 -12.88 -6.43 -9.89
C GLN A 143 -12.00 -6.00 -11.06
N ALA A 144 -11.81 -4.69 -11.28
CA ALA A 144 -10.90 -4.18 -12.30
C ALA A 144 -9.47 -4.72 -12.09
N VAL A 145 -8.96 -4.64 -10.85
CA VAL A 145 -7.63 -5.19 -10.53
C VAL A 145 -7.55 -6.69 -10.78
N LEU A 146 -8.59 -7.45 -10.42
CA LEU A 146 -8.61 -8.90 -10.67
C LEU A 146 -8.61 -9.23 -12.17
N ILE A 147 -9.29 -8.41 -12.98
CA ILE A 147 -9.27 -8.52 -14.45
C ILE A 147 -7.87 -8.20 -14.98
N ASP A 148 -7.23 -7.13 -14.54
CA ASP A 148 -5.87 -6.77 -14.97
C ASP A 148 -4.87 -7.90 -14.69
N VAL A 149 -5.02 -8.59 -13.56
CA VAL A 149 -4.21 -9.76 -13.21
C VAL A 149 -4.45 -10.93 -14.16
N LEU A 150 -5.71 -11.18 -14.53
CA LEU A 150 -6.07 -12.22 -15.49
C LEU A 150 -5.59 -11.89 -16.90
N GLU A 151 -5.71 -10.64 -17.32
CA GLU A 151 -5.18 -10.17 -18.60
C GLU A 151 -3.67 -10.36 -18.65
N ALA A 152 -2.95 -9.93 -17.61
CA ALA A 152 -1.50 -10.15 -17.51
C ALA A 152 -1.12 -11.64 -17.48
N PHE A 153 -1.96 -12.51 -16.90
CA PHE A 153 -1.75 -13.96 -16.93
C PHE A 153 -1.93 -14.55 -18.34
N THR A 154 -2.91 -14.04 -19.10
CA THR A 154 -3.35 -14.56 -20.39
C THR A 154 -2.70 -13.88 -21.61
N ALA A 155 -1.99 -12.76 -21.42
CA ALA A 155 -1.44 -11.91 -22.49
C ALA A 155 -0.59 -12.65 -23.53
N ASP A 156 0.11 -13.73 -23.16
CA ASP A 156 0.92 -14.53 -24.09
C ASP A 156 0.29 -15.89 -24.45
N LEU A 157 -1.03 -16.05 -24.31
CA LEU A 157 -1.71 -17.22 -24.86
C LEU A 157 -1.88 -17.03 -26.38
N PRO A 158 -1.54 -18.02 -27.22
CA PRO A 158 -1.91 -17.96 -28.63
C PRO A 158 -3.45 -17.88 -28.72
N ARG A 159 -3.93 -16.87 -29.47
CA ARG A 159 -5.36 -16.66 -29.74
C ARG A 159 -5.96 -17.76 -30.59
#